data_AF-A0A3N8QB24-F1
#
_entry.id   AF-A0A3N8QB24-F1
#
_cell.length_a   1.000
_cell.length_b   1.000
_cell.length_c   1.000
_cell.angle_alpha   90.00
_cell.angle_beta   90.00
_cell.angle_gamma   90.00
#
_symmetry.space_group_name_H-M   'P 1'
#
loop_
_entity.id
_entity.type
_entity.pdbx_description
1 polymer ?
#
loop_
_entity_poly.entity_id
_entity_poly.type
_entity_poly.pdbx_seq_one_letter_code
_entity_poly.pdbx_strand_id
1 'polypeptide(L)'
;MNKNQRGLGNPAQRAPAKSKAALAIAVSAAVVAFAASAPARADYVQNGTSTESSGGCVGNIAISGSSTYPATATGCDNVAIGTAAAANSGSSTGAYSETVAIGRMAAATGTLATAVGGNAVATGDQATAMGAVASAVGTQATAVGNGAVANGATASAFGQGAFAVDQSTAVGQGASASTTFSTAIGKGSSAAGGTALGFQANAGAADAVALGVDSSASATGSVAIARATASAVNAVAIGEGANAANANSVALGANSATRAATTVSSVTLNGVGYSGFAGTPVGVVSVGSAGAERQIVNVAAGAISATSTDAVNGSQLFSIASQVSTLTNNLATLTNTVGKISSSVPSGTVADSTGTAIGKNTSVSATNGTAYGDGANVSGNNGTAIGSNANVTAANGTATGTNSKVTGTNGTATGTGSNVSGNNSTAIGANSQVPANNAVALGANSVASRDNTVSIGAPGAERQLTNVADGTAPTDGVNVRQLNGAINSVREEMSKYRKDADAGTASAIAMANMPQAVLPGEKVVALGGGTYGGQSAMAVGLSFATTKWLVKGSMTTAVSGHGSFGAGAGVGYRW
;
A
#
# COMPACT_ATOMS: atom_id res chain seq x y z
N MET A 1 41.55 -34.91 -33.20
CA MET A 1 41.93 -36.26 -33.67
C MET A 1 40.67 -37.03 -34.09
N ASN A 2 40.35 -37.08 -35.39
CA ASN A 2 40.29 -38.32 -36.17
C ASN A 2 39.86 -37.95 -37.60
N LYS A 3 40.77 -38.20 -38.56
CA LYS A 3 40.58 -37.99 -40.00
C LYS A 3 39.95 -39.26 -40.58
N ASN A 4 38.84 -39.13 -41.29
CA ASN A 4 38.39 -40.13 -42.26
C ASN A 4 38.18 -39.43 -43.60
N GLN A 5 39.21 -39.51 -44.44
CA GLN A 5 39.11 -39.20 -45.86
C GLN A 5 38.80 -40.49 -46.62
N ARG A 6 37.73 -40.48 -47.42
CA ARG A 6 37.61 -41.35 -48.60
C ARG A 6 37.34 -40.44 -49.79
N GLY A 7 38.42 -40.11 -50.49
CA GLY A 7 38.37 -39.46 -51.80
C GLY A 7 37.83 -40.43 -52.83
N LEU A 8 36.83 -39.96 -53.57
CA LEU A 8 36.20 -40.62 -54.69
C LEU A 8 37.17 -40.67 -55.89
N GLY A 9 37.26 -41.84 -56.51
CA GLY A 9 38.01 -42.06 -57.75
C GLY A 9 37.31 -41.43 -58.96
N ASN A 10 38.14 -40.92 -59.86
CA ASN A 10 37.84 -40.31 -61.15
C ASN A 10 37.09 -41.27 -62.12
N PRO A 11 35.97 -40.88 -62.78
CA PRO A 11 35.32 -41.66 -63.82
C PRO A 11 35.67 -41.15 -65.22
N ALA A 12 36.42 -41.93 -65.99
CA ALA A 12 36.49 -41.76 -67.44
C ALA A 12 36.89 -43.08 -68.12
N GLN A 13 35.90 -43.92 -68.45
CA GLN A 13 36.01 -44.84 -69.60
C GLN A 13 34.67 -44.96 -70.34
N ARG A 14 34.71 -44.54 -71.62
CA ARG A 14 33.70 -44.72 -72.66
C ARG A 14 33.34 -46.20 -72.84
N ALA A 15 32.05 -46.50 -72.97
CA ALA A 15 31.56 -47.74 -73.58
C ALA A 15 30.86 -47.43 -74.93
N PRO A 16 31.03 -48.28 -75.97
CA PRO A 16 30.63 -47.98 -77.34
C PRO A 16 29.17 -48.36 -77.68
N ALA A 17 28.63 -47.64 -78.66
CA ALA A 17 27.34 -47.87 -79.30
C ALA A 17 27.25 -49.29 -79.91
N LYS A 18 26.33 -50.12 -79.39
CA LYS A 18 25.80 -51.29 -80.10
C LYS A 18 24.39 -50.94 -80.60
N SER A 19 24.16 -51.23 -81.88
CA SER A 19 23.02 -50.80 -82.67
C SER A 19 21.68 -51.26 -82.10
N LYS A 20 20.77 -50.29 -81.94
CA LYS A 20 19.37 -50.46 -81.54
C LYS A 20 18.58 -51.44 -82.45
N ALA A 21 19.09 -51.74 -83.66
CA ALA A 21 18.48 -52.68 -84.61
C ALA A 21 18.47 -54.15 -84.14
N ALA A 22 19.45 -54.60 -83.33
CA ALA A 22 19.51 -55.99 -82.88
C ALA A 22 18.49 -56.32 -81.79
N LEU A 23 18.07 -55.33 -81.00
CA LEU A 23 17.08 -55.52 -79.93
C LEU A 23 15.64 -55.53 -80.46
N ALA A 24 15.35 -54.71 -81.48
CA ALA A 24 14.04 -54.71 -82.15
C ALA A 24 13.76 -56.06 -82.85
N ILE A 25 14.76 -56.63 -83.54
CA ILE A 25 14.62 -57.92 -84.24
C ILE A 25 14.50 -59.08 -83.24
N ALA A 26 15.19 -59.03 -82.09
CA ALA A 26 15.09 -60.07 -81.06
C ALA A 26 13.74 -60.09 -80.34
N VAL A 27 13.10 -58.92 -80.15
CA VAL A 27 11.75 -58.85 -79.55
C VAL A 27 10.68 -59.30 -80.55
N SER A 28 10.79 -58.96 -81.83
CA SER A 28 9.90 -59.47 -82.89
C SER A 28 10.02 -60.99 -83.06
N ALA A 29 11.24 -61.55 -82.98
CA ALA A 29 11.46 -62.99 -83.08
C ALA A 29 10.98 -63.77 -81.85
N ALA A 30 11.05 -63.19 -80.64
CA ALA A 30 10.54 -63.82 -79.42
C ALA A 30 9.00 -63.87 -79.38
N VAL A 31 8.31 -62.91 -80.00
CA VAL A 31 6.83 -62.90 -80.10
C VAL A 31 6.33 -63.94 -81.11
N VAL A 32 7.08 -64.23 -82.18
CA VAL A 32 6.72 -65.26 -83.17
C VAL A 32 6.92 -66.69 -82.62
N ALA A 33 7.85 -66.91 -81.69
CA ALA A 33 8.13 -68.24 -81.14
C ALA A 33 7.16 -68.71 -80.05
N PHE A 34 6.38 -67.81 -79.42
CA PHE A 34 5.44 -68.16 -78.34
C PHE A 34 4.00 -68.39 -78.81
N ALA A 35 3.72 -68.25 -80.11
CA ALA A 35 2.37 -68.33 -80.68
C ALA A 35 1.93 -69.73 -81.14
N ALA A 36 2.69 -70.78 -80.84
CA ALA A 36 2.46 -72.12 -81.42
C ALA A 36 1.74 -73.15 -80.51
N SER A 37 1.28 -72.82 -79.29
CA SER A 37 0.68 -73.86 -78.42
C SER A 37 -0.26 -73.40 -77.30
N ALA A 38 -1.28 -72.57 -77.58
CA ALA A 38 -2.48 -72.49 -76.72
C ALA A 38 -3.72 -71.96 -77.49
N PRO A 39 -4.94 -72.48 -77.25
CA PRO A 39 -6.15 -71.94 -77.85
C PRO A 39 -6.64 -70.75 -77.03
N ALA A 40 -6.24 -69.53 -77.40
CA ALA A 40 -6.88 -68.29 -76.96
C ALA A 40 -6.44 -67.14 -77.87
N ARG A 41 -7.41 -66.51 -78.56
CA ARG A 41 -7.38 -65.17 -79.17
C ARG A 41 -6.01 -64.48 -79.15
N ALA A 42 -5.16 -64.78 -80.13
CA ALA A 42 -3.93 -64.03 -80.36
C ALA A 42 -4.31 -62.73 -81.09
N ASP A 43 -4.39 -61.63 -80.35
CA ASP A 43 -4.55 -60.30 -80.94
C ASP A 43 -3.31 -59.98 -81.78
N TYR A 44 -3.56 -59.67 -83.05
CA TYR A 44 -2.57 -59.46 -84.10
C TYR A 44 -1.65 -58.28 -83.75
N VAL A 45 -0.35 -58.52 -83.54
CA VAL A 45 0.65 -57.45 -83.44
C VAL A 45 0.91 -56.89 -84.85
N GLN A 46 0.40 -55.70 -85.12
CA GLN A 46 0.59 -54.97 -86.39
C GLN A 46 1.62 -53.85 -86.21
N ASN A 47 2.41 -53.59 -87.26
CA ASN A 47 3.17 -52.34 -87.35
C ASN A 47 2.18 -51.17 -87.45
N GLY A 48 2.34 -50.17 -86.59
CA GLY A 48 1.61 -48.92 -86.66
C GLY A 48 2.12 -48.01 -87.79
N THR A 49 1.60 -46.78 -87.83
CA THR A 49 2.01 -45.75 -88.79
C THR A 49 3.19 -44.94 -88.25
N SER A 50 4.38 -45.17 -88.82
CA SER A 50 5.57 -44.35 -88.58
C SER A 50 5.78 -43.35 -89.72
N THR A 51 5.76 -42.05 -89.42
CA THR A 51 6.00 -40.97 -90.39
C THR A 51 7.25 -40.19 -90.01
N GLU A 52 8.25 -40.19 -90.87
CA GLU A 52 9.53 -39.51 -90.66
C GLU A 52 9.47 -38.09 -91.25
N SER A 53 9.80 -37.07 -90.46
CA SER A 53 9.78 -35.67 -90.91
C SER A 53 11.17 -35.20 -91.36
N SER A 54 11.40 -35.16 -92.67
CA SER A 54 12.58 -34.59 -93.35
C SER A 54 13.94 -35.24 -93.06
N GLY A 55 14.86 -35.13 -94.03
CA GLY A 55 16.07 -35.96 -94.16
C GLY A 55 16.97 -36.01 -92.92
N GLY A 56 17.10 -37.22 -92.35
CA GLY A 56 17.96 -37.51 -91.19
C GLY A 56 17.22 -38.14 -90.01
N CYS A 57 15.89 -38.05 -89.99
CA CYS A 57 15.06 -38.63 -88.94
C CYS A 57 14.72 -40.10 -89.22
N VAL A 58 15.22 -41.01 -88.36
CA VAL A 58 14.92 -42.44 -88.36
C VAL A 58 14.62 -42.90 -86.93
N GLY A 59 14.22 -44.16 -86.73
CA GLY A 59 14.18 -44.78 -85.40
C GLY A 59 12.83 -44.78 -84.68
N ASN A 60 11.74 -44.41 -85.38
CA ASN A 60 10.39 -44.51 -84.83
C ASN A 60 9.99 -45.99 -84.62
N ILE A 61 9.34 -46.30 -83.51
CA ILE A 61 8.73 -47.60 -83.19
C ILE A 61 7.22 -47.39 -83.06
N ALA A 62 6.41 -48.01 -83.92
CA ALA A 62 4.95 -47.98 -83.84
C ALA A 62 4.40 -49.41 -83.81
N ILE A 63 3.73 -49.80 -82.72
CA ILE A 63 3.20 -51.16 -82.51
C ILE A 63 1.74 -51.06 -82.07
N SER A 64 0.82 -51.72 -82.77
CA SER A 64 -0.61 -51.71 -82.45
C SER A 64 -1.20 -53.13 -82.40
N GLY A 65 -2.22 -53.33 -81.57
CA GLY A 65 -3.05 -54.55 -81.58
C GLY A 65 -4.25 -54.47 -82.53
N SER A 66 -4.46 -53.34 -83.23
CA SER A 66 -5.59 -53.11 -84.14
C SER A 66 -5.19 -52.23 -85.33
N SER A 67 -5.67 -52.59 -86.53
CA SER A 67 -5.52 -51.78 -87.75
C SER A 67 -6.55 -50.66 -87.88
N THR A 68 -7.71 -50.77 -87.21
CA THR A 68 -8.76 -49.74 -87.20
C THR A 68 -8.31 -48.47 -86.50
N TYR A 69 -7.45 -48.64 -85.49
CA TYR A 69 -6.93 -47.57 -84.65
C TYR A 69 -5.41 -47.79 -84.45
N PRO A 70 -4.57 -47.49 -85.46
CA PRO A 70 -3.15 -47.77 -85.41
C PRO A 70 -2.44 -46.90 -84.38
N ALA A 71 -1.34 -47.42 -83.83
CA ALA A 71 -0.35 -46.60 -83.13
C ALA A 71 0.33 -45.68 -84.16
N THR A 72 0.51 -44.40 -83.84
CA THR A 72 1.14 -43.41 -84.72
C THR A 72 2.40 -42.85 -84.06
N ALA A 73 3.52 -42.88 -84.76
CA ALA A 73 4.78 -42.28 -84.34
C ALA A 73 5.27 -41.32 -85.44
N THR A 74 5.21 -40.01 -85.20
CA THR A 74 5.54 -38.96 -86.18
C THR A 74 6.75 -38.15 -85.73
N GLY A 75 7.81 -38.09 -86.55
CA GLY A 75 9.07 -37.40 -86.23
C GLY A 75 10.29 -38.34 -86.28
N CYS A 76 11.14 -38.29 -85.25
CA CYS A 76 12.43 -38.98 -85.16
C CYS A 76 12.56 -39.65 -83.78
N ASP A 77 13.01 -40.91 -83.70
CA ASP A 77 13.23 -41.66 -82.45
C ASP A 77 12.00 -41.76 -81.49
N ASN A 78 10.77 -41.66 -82.00
CA ASN A 78 9.56 -41.79 -81.18
C ASN A 78 9.21 -43.26 -80.90
N VAL A 79 8.49 -43.54 -79.81
CA VAL A 79 7.95 -44.86 -79.47
C VAL A 79 6.44 -44.77 -79.22
N ALA A 80 5.61 -45.36 -80.06
CA ALA A 80 4.16 -45.51 -79.89
C ALA A 80 3.79 -47.00 -79.79
N ILE A 81 3.27 -47.44 -78.64
CA ILE A 81 2.90 -48.84 -78.39
C ILE A 81 1.48 -48.91 -77.82
N GLY A 82 0.55 -49.52 -78.53
CA GLY A 82 -0.85 -49.72 -78.13
C GLY A 82 -1.86 -49.15 -79.13
N THR A 83 -3.08 -49.68 -79.12
CA THR A 83 -4.17 -49.24 -80.00
C THR A 83 -4.44 -47.73 -79.85
N ALA A 84 -4.40 -46.98 -80.95
CA ALA A 84 -4.49 -45.51 -80.98
C ALA A 84 -3.46 -44.74 -80.14
N ALA A 85 -2.33 -45.34 -79.76
CA ALA A 85 -1.24 -44.58 -79.13
C ALA A 85 -0.66 -43.56 -80.14
N ALA A 86 -0.38 -42.34 -79.70
CA ALA A 86 0.13 -41.26 -80.54
C ALA A 86 1.41 -40.66 -79.92
N ALA A 87 2.55 -40.87 -80.56
CA ALA A 87 3.84 -40.27 -80.24
C ALA A 87 4.18 -39.27 -81.35
N ASN A 88 3.62 -38.07 -81.27
CA ASN A 88 3.59 -37.08 -82.36
C ASN A 88 4.03 -35.72 -81.83
N SER A 89 5.33 -35.47 -81.69
CA SER A 89 5.79 -34.11 -81.38
C SER A 89 5.95 -33.28 -82.65
N GLY A 90 5.18 -32.20 -82.74
CA GLY A 90 5.43 -31.13 -83.70
C GLY A 90 6.61 -30.31 -83.20
N SER A 91 7.83 -30.64 -83.64
CA SER A 91 9.06 -29.97 -83.21
C SER A 91 8.91 -28.43 -83.25
N SER A 92 9.05 -27.77 -82.10
CA SER A 92 9.09 -26.31 -81.99
C SER A 92 10.47 -25.73 -82.31
N THR A 93 11.52 -26.57 -82.41
CA THR A 93 12.93 -26.13 -82.45
C THR A 93 13.84 -26.89 -83.44
N GLY A 94 13.32 -27.79 -84.28
CA GLY A 94 14.11 -28.43 -85.35
C GLY A 94 15.10 -29.51 -84.89
N ALA A 95 14.98 -30.03 -83.67
CA ALA A 95 15.78 -31.15 -83.15
C ALA A 95 14.89 -32.26 -82.55
N TYR A 96 15.36 -33.50 -82.68
CA TYR A 96 14.88 -34.80 -82.17
C TYR A 96 13.55 -34.85 -81.40
N SER A 97 12.60 -35.60 -81.96
CA SER A 97 11.29 -35.90 -81.38
C SER A 97 11.32 -37.16 -80.50
N GLU A 98 12.14 -37.23 -79.46
CA GLU A 98 12.27 -38.46 -78.63
C GLU A 98 11.08 -38.66 -77.67
N THR A 99 9.87 -38.88 -78.20
CA THR A 99 8.66 -39.06 -77.39
C THR A 99 8.31 -40.53 -77.18
N VAL A 100 7.66 -40.84 -76.05
CA VAL A 100 7.25 -42.21 -75.70
C VAL A 100 5.77 -42.21 -75.34
N ALA A 101 4.92 -42.88 -76.12
CA ALA A 101 3.51 -43.12 -75.84
C ALA A 101 3.24 -44.63 -75.74
N ILE A 102 2.96 -45.15 -74.54
CA ILE A 102 2.73 -46.58 -74.30
C ILE A 102 1.39 -46.78 -73.60
N GLY A 103 0.44 -47.45 -74.26
CA GLY A 103 -0.91 -47.75 -73.76
C GLY A 103 -2.00 -47.37 -74.75
N ARG A 104 -3.19 -47.98 -74.61
CA ARG A 104 -4.35 -47.66 -75.45
C ARG A 104 -4.67 -46.16 -75.37
N MET A 105 -4.69 -45.45 -76.50
CA MET A 105 -4.96 -44.01 -76.59
C MET A 105 -3.99 -43.14 -75.77
N ALA A 106 -2.78 -43.62 -75.44
CA ALA A 106 -1.75 -42.77 -74.84
C ALA A 106 -1.29 -41.73 -75.87
N ALA A 107 -1.13 -40.46 -75.49
CA ALA A 107 -0.73 -39.37 -76.37
C ALA A 107 0.47 -38.62 -75.80
N ALA A 108 1.65 -38.74 -76.40
CA ALA A 108 2.82 -37.93 -76.14
C ALA A 108 3.05 -36.99 -77.34
N THR A 109 2.82 -35.69 -77.16
CA THR A 109 2.86 -34.69 -78.25
C THR A 109 3.76 -33.48 -77.98
N GLY A 110 4.24 -33.32 -76.74
CA GLY A 110 5.34 -32.38 -76.46
C GLY A 110 6.69 -32.97 -76.87
N THR A 111 7.66 -32.13 -77.20
CA THR A 111 9.04 -32.59 -77.48
C THR A 111 9.61 -33.28 -76.23
N LEU A 112 10.27 -34.44 -76.37
CA LEU A 112 10.80 -35.26 -75.24
C LEU A 112 9.72 -35.73 -74.22
N ALA A 113 8.44 -35.71 -74.59
CA ALA A 113 7.36 -36.11 -73.69
C ALA A 113 7.24 -37.64 -73.55
N THR A 114 6.86 -38.09 -72.35
CA THR A 114 6.62 -39.50 -72.03
C THR A 114 5.20 -39.67 -71.48
N ALA A 115 4.35 -40.43 -72.17
CA ALA A 115 3.01 -40.83 -71.76
C ALA A 115 2.92 -42.38 -71.64
N VAL A 116 2.73 -42.91 -70.44
CA VAL A 116 2.65 -44.36 -70.19
C VAL A 116 1.38 -44.68 -69.40
N GLY A 117 0.46 -45.42 -69.99
CA GLY A 117 -0.84 -45.78 -69.42
C GLY A 117 -1.99 -45.54 -70.39
N GLY A 118 -3.10 -46.26 -70.23
CA GLY A 118 -4.26 -46.06 -71.10
C GLY A 118 -4.83 -44.65 -70.97
N ASN A 119 -4.95 -43.92 -72.08
CA ASN A 119 -5.39 -42.51 -72.14
C ASN A 119 -4.47 -41.54 -71.36
N ALA A 120 -3.20 -41.90 -71.10
CA ALA A 120 -2.24 -40.96 -70.56
C ALA A 120 -1.94 -39.87 -71.61
N VAL A 121 -1.83 -38.60 -71.20
CA VAL A 121 -1.62 -37.46 -72.10
C VAL A 121 -0.42 -36.64 -71.60
N ALA A 122 0.63 -36.55 -72.41
CA ALA A 122 1.79 -35.69 -72.17
C ALA A 122 1.96 -34.73 -73.36
N THR A 123 1.43 -33.51 -73.25
CA THR A 123 1.45 -32.51 -74.35
C THR A 123 2.45 -31.39 -74.13
N GLY A 124 2.92 -31.20 -72.89
CA GLY A 124 3.98 -30.23 -72.61
C GLY A 124 5.37 -30.76 -73.02
N ASP A 125 6.26 -29.86 -73.45
CA ASP A 125 7.66 -30.23 -73.74
C ASP A 125 8.34 -30.78 -72.48
N GLN A 126 9.05 -31.90 -72.59
CA GLN A 126 9.67 -32.65 -71.49
C GLN A 126 8.67 -33.11 -70.42
N ALA A 127 7.37 -33.19 -70.74
CA ALA A 127 6.36 -33.63 -69.79
C ALA A 127 6.35 -35.15 -69.63
N THR A 128 6.09 -35.63 -68.42
CA THR A 128 6.00 -37.05 -68.10
C THR A 128 4.63 -37.36 -67.49
N ALA A 129 3.77 -38.12 -68.17
CA ALA A 129 2.51 -38.64 -67.68
C ALA A 129 2.57 -40.17 -67.54
N MET A 130 2.50 -40.71 -66.32
CA MET A 130 2.53 -42.15 -66.05
C MET A 130 1.33 -42.58 -65.21
N GLY A 131 0.47 -43.44 -65.75
CA GLY A 131 -0.78 -43.91 -65.14
C GLY A 131 -1.95 -43.77 -66.10
N ALA A 132 -2.98 -44.60 -65.96
CA ALA A 132 -4.18 -44.48 -66.79
C ALA A 132 -4.83 -43.11 -66.57
N VAL A 133 -5.13 -42.39 -67.65
CA VAL A 133 -5.73 -41.03 -67.63
C VAL A 133 -4.83 -39.98 -66.94
N ALA A 134 -3.54 -40.24 -66.72
CA ALA A 134 -2.61 -39.22 -66.23
C ALA A 134 -2.45 -38.12 -67.29
N SER A 135 -2.39 -36.85 -66.89
CA SER A 135 -2.30 -35.70 -67.79
C SER A 135 -1.19 -34.75 -67.36
N ALA A 136 -0.16 -34.59 -68.19
CA ALA A 136 0.93 -33.64 -67.98
C ALA A 136 0.98 -32.69 -69.20
N VAL A 137 0.34 -31.53 -69.08
CA VAL A 137 0.19 -30.59 -70.20
C VAL A 137 1.13 -29.39 -70.13
N GLY A 138 1.69 -29.09 -68.96
CA GLY A 138 2.69 -28.03 -68.80
C GLY A 138 4.09 -28.47 -69.24
N THR A 139 4.92 -27.52 -69.68
CA THR A 139 6.34 -27.77 -69.98
C THR A 139 7.07 -28.27 -68.73
N GLN A 140 7.86 -29.35 -68.84
CA GLN A 140 8.55 -30.03 -67.74
C GLN A 140 7.61 -30.51 -66.61
N ALA A 141 6.32 -30.67 -66.90
CA ALA A 141 5.35 -31.16 -65.92
C ALA A 141 5.48 -32.69 -65.74
N THR A 142 5.30 -33.17 -64.52
CA THR A 142 5.32 -34.59 -64.19
C THR A 142 4.03 -34.99 -63.50
N ALA A 143 3.24 -35.88 -64.10
CA ALA A 143 2.03 -36.47 -63.54
C ALA A 143 2.19 -37.99 -63.42
N VAL A 144 2.20 -38.53 -62.20
CA VAL A 144 2.38 -39.97 -61.93
C VAL A 144 1.26 -40.48 -61.02
N GLY A 145 0.37 -41.30 -61.56
CA GLY A 145 -0.79 -41.86 -60.86
C GLY A 145 -2.02 -41.92 -61.75
N ASN A 146 -2.97 -42.81 -61.44
CA ASN A 146 -4.23 -42.87 -62.18
C ASN A 146 -5.00 -41.54 -62.03
N GLY A 147 -5.27 -40.86 -63.15
CA GLY A 147 -5.92 -39.56 -63.16
C GLY A 147 -5.12 -38.42 -62.51
N ALA A 148 -3.80 -38.56 -62.32
CA ALA A 148 -2.95 -37.45 -61.87
C ALA A 148 -2.91 -36.36 -62.94
N VAL A 149 -2.94 -35.08 -62.55
CA VAL A 149 -3.00 -33.93 -63.45
C VAL A 149 -1.93 -32.91 -63.06
N ALA A 150 -1.00 -32.62 -63.98
CA ALA A 150 0.02 -31.60 -63.85
C ALA A 150 -0.15 -30.60 -65.01
N ASN A 151 -0.90 -29.53 -64.76
CA ASN A 151 -1.34 -28.60 -65.81
C ASN A 151 -0.40 -27.43 -66.06
N GLY A 152 0.46 -27.09 -65.09
CA GLY A 152 1.33 -25.94 -65.19
C GLY A 152 2.78 -26.27 -65.54
N ALA A 153 3.53 -25.26 -65.96
CA ALA A 153 4.95 -25.41 -66.21
C ALA A 153 5.68 -25.86 -64.94
N THR A 154 6.55 -26.87 -65.03
CA THR A 154 7.30 -27.49 -63.92
C THR A 154 6.42 -28.05 -62.79
N ALA A 155 5.11 -28.28 -63.04
CA ALA A 155 4.19 -28.86 -62.07
C ALA A 155 4.53 -30.33 -61.79
N SER A 156 4.42 -30.75 -60.52
CA SER A 156 4.71 -32.13 -60.10
C SER A 156 3.51 -32.72 -59.36
N ALA A 157 2.79 -33.66 -59.98
CA ALA A 157 1.65 -34.37 -59.39
C ALA A 157 1.96 -35.87 -59.25
N PHE A 158 2.08 -36.38 -58.02
CA PHE A 158 2.34 -37.79 -57.72
C PHE A 158 1.22 -38.37 -56.84
N GLY A 159 0.44 -39.31 -57.34
CA GLY A 159 -0.66 -39.97 -56.63
C GLY A 159 -1.93 -40.07 -57.46
N GLN A 160 -2.83 -41.00 -57.11
CA GLN A 160 -4.13 -41.12 -57.78
C GLN A 160 -4.93 -39.81 -57.59
N GLY A 161 -5.34 -39.19 -58.70
CA GLY A 161 -6.07 -37.92 -58.67
C GLY A 161 -5.30 -36.72 -58.11
N ALA A 162 -3.97 -36.79 -57.98
CA ALA A 162 -3.17 -35.64 -57.55
C ALA A 162 -3.27 -34.51 -58.60
N PHE A 163 -3.37 -33.26 -58.16
CA PHE A 163 -3.55 -32.09 -59.03
C PHE A 163 -2.50 -31.03 -58.72
N ALA A 164 -1.72 -30.62 -59.72
CA ALA A 164 -0.72 -29.56 -59.62
C ALA A 164 -0.82 -28.57 -60.80
N VAL A 165 -0.65 -27.29 -60.51
CA VAL A 165 -0.55 -26.17 -61.47
C VAL A 165 0.88 -25.59 -61.51
N ASP A 166 1.08 -24.40 -62.08
CA ASP A 166 2.39 -23.81 -62.36
C ASP A 166 3.35 -23.81 -61.17
N GLN A 167 4.53 -24.40 -61.34
CA GLN A 167 5.58 -24.47 -60.33
C GLN A 167 5.13 -25.05 -58.97
N SER A 168 4.05 -25.84 -58.97
CA SER A 168 3.46 -26.41 -57.76
C SER A 168 3.74 -27.91 -57.63
N THR A 169 3.66 -28.42 -56.41
CA THR A 169 3.94 -29.83 -56.10
C THR A 169 2.78 -30.44 -55.32
N ALA A 170 2.17 -31.49 -55.85
CA ALA A 170 1.14 -32.30 -55.20
C ALA A 170 1.62 -33.75 -55.08
N VAL A 171 1.74 -34.28 -53.86
CA VAL A 171 2.19 -35.65 -53.59
C VAL A 171 1.24 -36.34 -52.62
N GLY A 172 0.46 -37.31 -53.08
CA GLY A 172 -0.52 -38.06 -52.31
C GLY A 172 -1.81 -38.31 -53.09
N GLN A 173 -2.59 -39.30 -52.69
CA GLN A 173 -3.89 -39.55 -53.30
C GLN A 173 -4.81 -38.34 -53.06
N GLY A 174 -5.33 -37.76 -54.13
CA GLY A 174 -6.16 -36.55 -54.10
C GLY A 174 -5.48 -35.30 -53.55
N ALA A 175 -4.14 -35.26 -53.46
CA ALA A 175 -3.42 -34.04 -53.07
C ALA A 175 -3.64 -32.94 -54.13
N SER A 176 -3.93 -31.71 -53.71
CA SER A 176 -4.28 -30.61 -54.60
C SER A 176 -3.43 -29.38 -54.32
N ALA A 177 -2.54 -29.04 -55.23
CA ALA A 177 -1.78 -27.79 -55.26
C ALA A 177 -2.38 -26.91 -56.39
N SER A 178 -3.37 -26.09 -56.04
CA SER A 178 -4.28 -25.45 -57.00
C SER A 178 -3.90 -24.05 -57.46
N THR A 179 -2.78 -23.53 -56.98
CA THR A 179 -2.29 -22.18 -57.25
C THR A 179 -0.79 -22.22 -57.49
N THR A 180 -0.24 -21.22 -58.19
CA THR A 180 1.19 -21.14 -58.48
C THR A 180 2.04 -21.23 -57.20
N PHE A 181 3.15 -21.96 -57.26
CA PHE A 181 4.09 -22.18 -56.15
C PHE A 181 3.56 -22.97 -54.93
N SER A 182 2.33 -23.46 -54.94
CA SER A 182 1.81 -24.19 -53.78
C SER A 182 2.41 -25.60 -53.65
N THR A 183 2.45 -26.10 -52.42
CA THR A 183 2.95 -27.45 -52.11
C THR A 183 1.93 -28.19 -51.26
N ALA A 184 1.41 -29.31 -51.76
CA ALA A 184 0.46 -30.19 -51.08
C ALA A 184 1.07 -31.59 -50.98
N ILE A 185 1.49 -32.03 -49.78
CA ILE A 185 2.08 -33.35 -49.56
C ILE A 185 1.27 -34.08 -48.49
N GLY A 186 0.67 -35.21 -48.85
CA GLY A 186 -0.19 -36.03 -48.01
C GLY A 186 -1.52 -36.35 -48.71
N LYS A 187 -2.12 -37.49 -48.38
CA LYS A 187 -3.43 -37.89 -48.93
C LYS A 187 -4.48 -36.82 -48.57
N GLY A 188 -5.18 -36.31 -49.57
CA GLY A 188 -6.20 -35.28 -49.45
C GLY A 188 -5.69 -33.91 -48.97
N SER A 189 -4.38 -33.67 -48.98
CA SER A 189 -3.83 -32.34 -48.68
C SER A 189 -4.24 -31.32 -49.75
N SER A 190 -4.49 -30.07 -49.34
CA SER A 190 -4.97 -29.00 -50.22
C SER A 190 -4.19 -27.72 -49.95
N ALA A 191 -3.58 -27.14 -50.99
CA ALA A 191 -2.80 -25.92 -50.92
C ALA A 191 -3.23 -24.93 -52.01
N ALA A 192 -3.89 -23.85 -51.60
CA ALA A 192 -4.39 -22.75 -52.42
C ALA A 192 -3.57 -21.46 -52.23
N GLY A 193 -2.25 -21.60 -52.32
CA GLY A 193 -1.30 -20.48 -52.36
C GLY A 193 -0.20 -20.60 -51.32
N GLY A 194 -0.14 -21.72 -50.61
CA GLY A 194 0.80 -21.95 -49.54
C GLY A 194 1.29 -23.39 -49.47
N THR A 195 1.55 -23.87 -48.25
CA THR A 195 2.18 -25.17 -48.00
C THR A 195 1.31 -26.02 -47.07
N ALA A 196 0.80 -27.14 -47.58
CA ALA A 196 0.05 -28.13 -46.84
C ALA A 196 0.83 -29.45 -46.76
N LEU A 197 1.23 -29.86 -45.56
CA LEU A 197 2.03 -31.06 -45.33
C LEU A 197 1.34 -31.95 -44.28
N GLY A 198 0.72 -33.05 -44.69
CA GLY A 198 0.04 -34.00 -43.81
C GLY A 198 -1.23 -34.59 -44.42
N PHE A 199 -1.78 -35.63 -43.78
CA PHE A 199 -3.09 -36.17 -44.14
C PHE A 199 -4.17 -35.09 -43.95
N GLN A 200 -4.88 -34.74 -45.02
CA GLN A 200 -5.90 -33.68 -45.05
C GLN A 200 -5.44 -32.30 -44.53
N ALA A 201 -4.15 -32.00 -44.58
CA ALA A 201 -3.67 -30.64 -44.29
C ALA A 201 -4.26 -29.64 -45.31
N ASN A 202 -4.75 -28.51 -44.84
CA ASN A 202 -5.42 -27.49 -45.66
C ASN A 202 -4.75 -26.12 -45.47
N ALA A 203 -3.92 -25.73 -46.44
CA ALA A 203 -3.43 -24.36 -46.61
C ALA A 203 -4.36 -23.66 -47.61
N GLY A 204 -5.51 -23.18 -47.12
CA GLY A 204 -6.65 -22.77 -47.94
C GLY A 204 -6.56 -21.37 -48.53
N ALA A 205 -5.46 -20.65 -48.33
CA ALA A 205 -5.26 -19.28 -48.80
C ALA A 205 -3.81 -19.01 -49.19
N ALA A 206 -3.56 -17.84 -49.79
CA ALA A 206 -2.23 -17.36 -50.13
C ALA A 206 -1.33 -17.28 -48.89
N ASP A 207 -0.08 -17.74 -49.03
CA ASP A 207 0.95 -17.75 -47.98
C ASP A 207 0.57 -18.54 -46.71
N ALA A 208 -0.49 -19.36 -46.76
CA ALA A 208 -0.92 -20.16 -45.63
C ALA A 208 0.00 -21.38 -45.42
N VAL A 209 0.24 -21.76 -44.17
CA VAL A 209 1.06 -22.93 -43.83
C VAL A 209 0.27 -23.87 -42.93
N ALA A 210 -0.05 -25.06 -43.42
CA ALA A 210 -0.70 -26.12 -42.68
C ALA A 210 0.24 -27.34 -42.56
N LEU A 211 0.73 -27.61 -41.35
CA LEU A 211 1.64 -28.73 -41.07
C LEU A 211 1.02 -29.70 -40.07
N GLY A 212 0.97 -30.97 -40.45
CA GLY A 212 0.43 -32.07 -39.67
C GLY A 212 -0.97 -32.49 -40.13
N VAL A 213 -1.43 -33.62 -39.57
CA VAL A 213 -2.76 -34.19 -39.84
C VAL A 213 -3.84 -33.17 -39.54
N ASP A 214 -4.85 -33.05 -40.41
CA ASP A 214 -6.04 -32.20 -40.27
C ASP A 214 -5.73 -30.73 -39.87
N SER A 215 -4.52 -30.24 -40.11
CA SER A 215 -4.16 -28.85 -39.86
C SER A 215 -4.87 -27.94 -40.87
N SER A 216 -5.41 -26.82 -40.42
CA SER A 216 -6.21 -25.93 -41.26
C SER A 216 -5.78 -24.47 -41.10
N ALA A 217 -5.08 -23.95 -42.11
CA ALA A 217 -4.71 -22.55 -42.24
C ALA A 217 -5.54 -21.94 -43.38
N SER A 218 -6.69 -21.35 -43.07
CA SER A 218 -7.72 -20.99 -44.05
C SER A 218 -7.75 -19.50 -44.43
N ALA A 219 -6.84 -18.69 -43.90
CA ALA A 219 -6.73 -17.28 -44.20
C ALA A 219 -5.32 -16.89 -44.68
N THR A 220 -5.20 -15.75 -45.35
CA THR A 220 -3.92 -15.27 -45.89
C THR A 220 -2.86 -15.13 -44.79
N GLY A 221 -1.67 -15.66 -45.04
CA GLY A 221 -0.54 -15.62 -44.09
C GLY A 221 -0.78 -16.37 -42.77
N SER A 222 -1.82 -17.21 -42.69
CA SER A 222 -2.12 -17.98 -41.48
C SER A 222 -1.23 -19.23 -41.36
N VAL A 223 -0.95 -19.65 -40.13
CA VAL A 223 -0.11 -20.82 -39.84
C VAL A 223 -0.83 -21.75 -38.88
N ALA A 224 -0.98 -23.02 -39.23
CA ALA A 224 -1.58 -24.06 -38.40
C ALA A 224 -0.66 -25.27 -38.29
N ILE A 225 -0.29 -25.67 -37.08
CA ILE A 225 0.63 -26.79 -36.82
C ILE A 225 -0.01 -27.81 -35.86
N ALA A 226 0.03 -29.10 -36.23
CA ALA A 226 -0.42 -30.26 -35.45
C ALA A 226 -1.92 -30.23 -35.09
N ARG A 227 -2.81 -30.49 -36.07
CA ARG A 227 -4.29 -30.45 -35.90
C ARG A 227 -4.83 -29.11 -35.39
N ALA A 228 -4.11 -28.01 -35.63
CA ALA A 228 -4.54 -26.67 -35.27
C ALA A 228 -5.42 -26.05 -36.37
N THR A 229 -6.19 -25.02 -36.00
CA THR A 229 -6.99 -24.20 -36.92
C THR A 229 -6.59 -22.74 -36.78
N ALA A 230 -6.14 -22.13 -37.88
CA ALA A 230 -5.87 -20.70 -38.00
C ALA A 230 -6.77 -20.15 -39.12
N SER A 231 -7.84 -19.44 -38.72
CA SER A 231 -8.92 -19.03 -39.63
C SER A 231 -8.97 -17.52 -39.89
N ALA A 232 -8.05 -16.76 -39.29
CA ALA A 232 -7.95 -15.32 -39.48
C ALA A 232 -6.61 -14.91 -40.12
N VAL A 233 -6.59 -13.75 -40.76
CA VAL A 233 -5.42 -13.21 -41.46
C VAL A 233 -4.25 -13.05 -40.49
N ASN A 234 -3.06 -13.52 -40.89
CA ASN A 234 -1.83 -13.53 -40.10
C ASN A 234 -1.97 -14.23 -38.73
N ALA A 235 -2.96 -15.11 -38.55
CA ALA A 235 -3.14 -15.84 -37.32
C ALA A 235 -2.24 -17.08 -37.26
N VAL A 236 -1.72 -17.39 -36.07
CA VAL A 236 -0.83 -18.54 -35.86
C VAL A 236 -1.43 -19.46 -34.80
N ALA A 237 -1.66 -20.72 -35.14
CA ALA A 237 -2.16 -21.74 -34.24
C ALA A 237 -1.17 -22.93 -34.18
N ILE A 238 -0.67 -23.24 -32.99
CA ILE A 238 0.33 -24.30 -32.77
C ILE A 238 -0.15 -25.24 -31.68
N GLY A 239 -0.43 -26.48 -32.03
CA GLY A 239 -0.85 -27.55 -31.12
C GLY A 239 -2.26 -28.07 -31.41
N GLU A 240 -2.52 -29.30 -30.95
CA GLU A 240 -3.78 -30.00 -31.21
C GLU A 240 -4.98 -29.21 -30.67
N GLY A 241 -5.93 -28.89 -31.55
CA GLY A 241 -7.12 -28.11 -31.19
C GLY A 241 -6.85 -26.63 -30.89
N ALA A 242 -5.62 -26.14 -31.10
CA ALA A 242 -5.34 -24.70 -31.02
C ALA A 242 -6.16 -23.96 -32.09
N ASN A 243 -6.86 -22.90 -31.70
CA ASN A 243 -7.79 -22.16 -32.55
C ASN A 243 -7.44 -20.66 -32.55
N ALA A 244 -6.80 -20.20 -33.61
CA ALA A 244 -6.48 -18.79 -33.85
C ALA A 244 -7.50 -18.17 -34.82
N ALA A 245 -8.60 -17.65 -34.27
CA ALA A 245 -9.73 -17.10 -35.02
C ALA A 245 -9.76 -15.57 -35.08
N ASN A 246 -8.73 -14.90 -34.55
CA ASN A 246 -8.60 -13.45 -34.54
C ASN A 246 -7.36 -13.02 -35.34
N ALA A 247 -7.47 -11.93 -36.11
CA ALA A 247 -6.38 -11.45 -36.95
C ALA A 247 -5.14 -11.10 -36.11
N ASN A 248 -3.95 -11.27 -36.69
CA ASN A 248 -2.66 -10.97 -36.06
C ASN A 248 -2.46 -11.59 -34.66
N SER A 249 -3.13 -12.71 -34.37
CA SER A 249 -3.13 -13.33 -33.04
C SER A 249 -2.50 -14.72 -33.08
N VAL A 250 -2.03 -15.19 -31.92
CA VAL A 250 -1.34 -16.48 -31.76
C VAL A 250 -2.08 -17.33 -30.72
N ALA A 251 -2.49 -18.54 -31.09
CA ALA A 251 -2.88 -19.61 -30.16
C ALA A 251 -1.72 -20.60 -30.00
N LEU A 252 -1.16 -20.70 -28.80
CA LEU A 252 0.04 -21.50 -28.51
C LEU A 252 -0.23 -22.59 -27.47
N GLY A 253 -0.18 -23.84 -27.91
CA GLY A 253 -0.40 -25.04 -27.10
C GLY A 253 -1.78 -25.65 -27.34
N ALA A 254 -1.92 -26.93 -27.00
CA ALA A 254 -3.14 -27.70 -27.25
C ALA A 254 -4.38 -27.03 -26.65
N ASN A 255 -5.47 -27.00 -27.42
CA ASN A 255 -6.76 -26.39 -27.07
C ASN A 255 -6.70 -24.88 -26.71
N SER A 256 -5.62 -24.18 -27.03
CA SER A 256 -5.56 -22.72 -26.81
C SER A 256 -6.45 -22.00 -27.80
N ALA A 257 -7.17 -20.97 -27.36
CA ALA A 257 -8.05 -20.19 -28.22
C ALA A 257 -7.72 -18.70 -28.10
N THR A 258 -7.61 -18.02 -29.24
CA THR A 258 -7.48 -16.55 -29.24
C THR A 258 -8.82 -15.88 -28.88
N ARG A 259 -8.75 -14.60 -28.52
CA ARG A 259 -9.90 -13.71 -28.38
C ARG A 259 -9.57 -12.37 -29.04
N ALA A 260 -10.59 -11.57 -29.33
CA ALA A 260 -10.40 -10.17 -29.71
C ALA A 260 -9.51 -9.44 -28.69
N ALA A 261 -8.58 -8.62 -29.18
CA ALA A 261 -7.73 -7.81 -28.33
C ALA A 261 -8.55 -6.69 -27.67
N THR A 262 -8.33 -6.47 -26.38
CA THR A 262 -9.02 -5.43 -25.61
C THR A 262 -8.01 -4.35 -25.22
N THR A 263 -8.29 -3.10 -25.57
CA THR A 263 -7.50 -1.96 -25.06
C THR A 263 -7.97 -1.64 -23.64
N VAL A 264 -7.06 -1.68 -22.67
CA VAL A 264 -7.33 -1.31 -21.28
C VAL A 264 -6.50 -0.06 -20.96
N SER A 265 -7.14 1.10 -20.90
CA SER A 265 -6.48 2.38 -20.63
C SER A 265 -6.56 2.80 -19.15
N SER A 266 -7.52 2.25 -18.41
CA SER A 266 -7.72 2.49 -16.98
C SER A 266 -8.51 1.38 -16.31
N VAL A 267 -8.37 1.26 -14.98
CA VAL A 267 -9.22 0.43 -14.11
C VAL A 267 -9.53 1.19 -12.82
N THR A 268 -10.74 1.02 -12.30
CA THR A 268 -11.11 1.52 -10.97
C THR A 268 -11.28 0.34 -10.03
N LEU A 269 -10.49 0.29 -8.97
CA LEU A 269 -10.57 -0.73 -7.93
C LEU A 269 -10.93 -0.06 -6.61
N ASN A 270 -12.05 -0.47 -6.01
CA ASN A 270 -12.54 0.06 -4.74
C ASN A 270 -12.61 1.60 -4.70
N GLY A 271 -12.99 2.24 -5.81
CA GLY A 271 -13.07 3.70 -5.94
C GLY A 271 -11.75 4.41 -6.28
N VAL A 272 -10.62 3.71 -6.32
CA VAL A 272 -9.31 4.25 -6.72
C VAL A 272 -9.09 3.99 -8.21
N GLY A 273 -8.86 5.05 -8.97
CA GLY A 273 -8.57 4.99 -10.40
C GLY A 273 -7.08 4.78 -10.69
N TYR A 274 -6.78 3.78 -11.53
CA TYR A 274 -5.47 3.54 -12.13
C TYR A 274 -5.60 3.78 -13.62
N SER A 275 -4.76 4.65 -14.20
CA SER A 275 -4.83 5.02 -15.61
C SER A 275 -3.44 5.27 -16.19
N GLY A 276 -3.35 5.51 -17.49
CA GLY A 276 -2.07 5.74 -18.17
C GLY A 276 -1.33 4.46 -18.54
N PHE A 277 -2.06 3.35 -18.73
CA PHE A 277 -1.47 2.10 -19.18
C PHE A 277 -0.92 2.22 -20.61
N ALA A 278 0.30 1.71 -20.82
CA ALA A 278 1.00 1.81 -22.10
C ALA A 278 0.53 0.77 -23.13
N GLY A 279 0.65 1.14 -24.42
CA GLY A 279 0.47 0.24 -25.55
C GLY A 279 -0.96 0.19 -26.13
N THR A 280 -1.06 -0.29 -27.37
CA THR A 280 -2.33 -0.56 -28.05
C THR A 280 -2.24 -1.94 -28.71
N PRO A 281 -2.99 -2.93 -28.22
CA PRO A 281 -2.93 -4.29 -28.74
C PRO A 281 -3.38 -4.38 -30.21
N VAL A 282 -2.61 -5.08 -31.06
CA VAL A 282 -2.95 -5.38 -32.46
C VAL A 282 -3.53 -6.80 -32.66
N GLY A 283 -3.45 -7.61 -31.60
CA GLY A 283 -3.81 -9.01 -31.53
C GLY A 283 -3.48 -9.53 -30.13
N VAL A 284 -3.69 -10.82 -29.88
CA VAL A 284 -3.33 -11.47 -28.61
C VAL A 284 -2.47 -12.69 -28.82
N VAL A 285 -1.58 -12.97 -27.86
CA VAL A 285 -0.98 -14.30 -27.70
C VAL A 285 -1.76 -15.02 -26.61
N SER A 286 -2.47 -16.09 -26.97
CA SER A 286 -3.19 -16.96 -26.05
C SER A 286 -2.39 -18.23 -25.82
N VAL A 287 -2.14 -18.55 -24.55
CA VAL A 287 -1.46 -19.79 -24.13
C VAL A 287 -2.42 -20.84 -23.58
N GLY A 288 -3.74 -20.63 -23.69
CA GLY A 288 -4.75 -21.52 -23.16
C GLY A 288 -6.17 -21.11 -23.54
N SER A 289 -7.13 -21.61 -22.76
CA SER A 289 -8.55 -21.24 -22.87
C SER A 289 -9.10 -20.96 -21.47
N ALA A 290 -10.29 -20.37 -21.38
CA ALA A 290 -10.94 -20.13 -20.10
C ALA A 290 -11.11 -21.46 -19.33
N GLY A 291 -10.65 -21.50 -18.08
CA GLY A 291 -10.63 -22.68 -17.22
C GLY A 291 -9.52 -23.69 -17.51
N ALA A 292 -8.67 -23.43 -18.51
CA ALA A 292 -7.50 -24.22 -18.86
C ALA A 292 -6.30 -23.31 -19.16
N GLU A 293 -6.05 -22.36 -18.25
CA GLU A 293 -4.96 -21.42 -18.31
C GLU A 293 -3.60 -22.12 -18.09
N ARG A 294 -2.54 -21.58 -18.69
CA ARG A 294 -1.17 -22.06 -18.51
C ARG A 294 -0.31 -21.04 -17.81
N GLN A 295 0.61 -21.52 -16.97
CA GLN A 295 1.68 -20.70 -16.44
C GLN A 295 2.68 -20.35 -17.54
N ILE A 296 3.16 -19.11 -17.54
CA ILE A 296 4.31 -18.69 -18.33
C ILE A 296 5.51 -18.63 -17.37
N VAL A 297 6.43 -19.58 -17.52
CA VAL A 297 7.58 -19.75 -16.62
C VAL A 297 8.86 -19.18 -17.23
N ASN A 298 9.88 -18.94 -16.39
CA ASN A 298 11.16 -18.35 -16.78
C ASN A 298 11.06 -16.92 -17.36
N VAL A 299 10.10 -16.14 -16.86
CA VAL A 299 9.93 -14.73 -17.20
C VAL A 299 10.86 -13.89 -16.31
N ALA A 300 11.85 -13.23 -16.94
CA ALA A 300 12.72 -12.27 -16.27
C ALA A 300 11.92 -11.07 -15.72
N ALA A 301 12.49 -10.31 -14.78
CA ALA A 301 11.81 -9.13 -14.23
C ALA A 301 11.66 -8.06 -15.32
N GLY A 302 10.43 -7.62 -15.58
CA GLY A 302 10.13 -6.59 -16.57
C GLY A 302 10.49 -5.19 -16.06
N ALA A 303 10.69 -4.22 -16.96
CA ALA A 303 10.88 -2.83 -16.54
C ALA A 303 9.62 -2.29 -15.82
N ILE A 304 9.82 -1.54 -14.72
CA ILE A 304 8.74 -0.86 -13.99
C ILE A 304 8.81 0.63 -14.31
N SER A 305 8.05 1.06 -15.34
CA SER A 305 7.94 2.45 -15.76
C SER A 305 6.59 2.72 -16.44
N ALA A 306 6.19 3.99 -16.58
CA ALA A 306 4.90 4.37 -17.17
C ALA A 306 4.74 3.96 -18.65
N THR A 307 5.83 3.70 -19.36
CA THR A 307 5.84 3.32 -20.78
C THR A 307 6.17 1.85 -21.00
N SER A 308 6.42 1.07 -19.93
CA SER A 308 6.81 -0.33 -20.05
C SER A 308 5.65 -1.18 -20.57
N THR A 309 5.96 -2.08 -21.51
CA THR A 309 5.06 -3.12 -22.02
C THR A 309 5.59 -4.52 -21.72
N ASP A 310 6.54 -4.63 -20.78
CA ASP A 310 7.13 -5.90 -20.37
C ASP A 310 6.18 -6.69 -19.48
N ALA A 311 6.26 -8.03 -19.54
CA ALA A 311 5.57 -8.87 -18.58
C ALA A 311 6.14 -8.69 -17.16
N VAL A 312 5.26 -8.60 -16.16
CA VAL A 312 5.63 -8.57 -14.74
C VAL A 312 5.68 -10.00 -14.22
N ASN A 313 6.77 -10.36 -13.52
CA ASN A 313 6.90 -11.69 -12.93
C ASN A 313 6.54 -11.72 -11.43
N GLY A 314 6.53 -12.92 -10.84
CA GLY A 314 6.12 -13.12 -9.46
C GLY A 314 7.00 -12.44 -8.40
N SER A 315 8.30 -12.26 -8.64
CA SER A 315 9.19 -11.63 -7.65
C SER A 315 8.94 -10.13 -7.53
N GLN A 316 8.57 -9.46 -8.64
CA GLN A 316 8.17 -8.06 -8.63
C GLN A 316 6.88 -7.85 -7.83
N LEU A 317 5.85 -8.67 -8.08
CA LEU A 317 4.60 -8.60 -7.32
C LEU A 317 4.82 -8.93 -5.83
N PHE A 318 5.65 -9.92 -5.53
CA PHE A 318 6.02 -10.27 -4.15
C PHE A 318 6.73 -9.11 -3.43
N SER A 319 7.60 -8.36 -4.11
CA SER A 319 8.28 -7.20 -3.51
C SER A 319 7.28 -6.12 -3.07
N ILE A 320 6.23 -5.87 -3.84
CA ILE A 320 5.15 -4.94 -3.50
C ILE A 320 4.31 -5.49 -2.34
N ALA A 321 3.94 -6.78 -2.39
CA ALA A 321 3.19 -7.43 -1.32
C ALA A 321 3.94 -7.38 0.03
N SER A 322 5.26 -7.54 0.00
CA SER A 322 6.12 -7.38 1.18
C SER A 322 6.07 -5.95 1.74
N GLN A 323 6.17 -4.93 0.88
CA GLN A 323 6.04 -3.52 1.30
C GLN A 323 4.66 -3.21 1.92
N VAL A 324 3.57 -3.76 1.36
CA VAL A 324 2.21 -3.62 1.92
C VAL A 324 2.08 -4.28 3.29
N SER A 325 2.72 -5.44 3.49
CA SER A 325 2.79 -6.11 4.81
C SER A 325 3.52 -5.24 5.84
N THR A 326 4.65 -4.63 5.47
CA THR A 326 5.36 -3.67 6.32
C THR A 326 4.48 -2.47 6.67
N LEU A 327 3.74 -1.92 5.70
CA LEU A 327 2.82 -0.82 5.96
C LEU A 327 1.71 -1.21 6.95
N THR A 328 1.19 -2.43 6.84
CA THR A 328 0.18 -2.96 7.77
C THR A 328 0.71 -3.00 9.21
N ASN A 329 1.93 -3.48 9.41
CA ASN A 329 2.56 -3.51 10.73
C ASN A 329 2.83 -2.11 11.30
N ASN A 330 3.28 -1.18 10.44
CA ASN A 330 3.47 0.21 10.84
C ASN A 330 2.16 0.86 11.28
N LEU A 331 1.06 0.58 10.56
CA LEU A 331 -0.27 1.08 10.92
C LEU A 331 -0.77 0.49 12.25
N ALA A 332 -0.52 -0.80 12.51
CA ALA A 332 -0.86 -1.42 13.80
C ALA A 332 -0.07 -0.78 14.96
N THR A 333 1.22 -0.51 14.77
CA THR A 333 2.05 0.21 15.75
C THR A 333 1.54 1.63 15.99
N LEU A 334 1.20 2.37 14.92
CA LEU A 334 0.61 3.70 15.05
C LEU A 334 -0.71 3.66 15.82
N THR A 335 -1.59 2.71 15.49
CA THR A 335 -2.86 2.49 16.18
C THR A 335 -2.64 2.25 17.67
N ASN A 336 -1.67 1.41 18.04
CA ASN A 336 -1.32 1.17 19.44
C ASN A 336 -0.77 2.42 20.14
N THR A 337 0.08 3.21 19.47
CA THR A 337 0.60 4.47 20.01
C THR A 337 -0.51 5.49 20.24
N VAL A 338 -1.42 5.67 19.27
CA VAL A 338 -2.59 6.54 19.39
C VAL A 338 -3.52 6.03 20.51
N GLY A 339 -3.74 4.72 20.60
CA GLY A 339 -4.52 4.11 21.67
C GLY A 339 -3.89 4.34 23.04
N LYS A 340 -2.56 4.24 23.17
CA LYS A 340 -1.84 4.58 24.40
C LYS A 340 -1.96 6.06 24.73
N ILE A 341 -1.84 6.97 23.77
CA ILE A 341 -2.05 8.41 24.03
C ILE A 341 -3.49 8.65 24.51
N SER A 342 -4.48 8.06 23.83
CA SER A 342 -5.89 8.20 24.17
C SER A 342 -6.27 7.58 25.53
N SER A 343 -5.52 6.61 26.03
CA SER A 343 -5.79 5.92 27.32
C SER A 343 -4.87 6.39 28.46
N SER A 344 -3.65 6.83 28.15
CA SER A 344 -2.67 7.38 29.11
C SER A 344 -2.90 8.86 29.39
N VAL A 345 -3.68 9.53 28.54
CA VAL A 345 -4.32 10.81 28.86
C VAL A 345 -5.81 10.51 29.05
N PRO A 346 -6.29 10.27 30.29
CA PRO A 346 -7.71 10.00 30.53
C PRO A 346 -8.51 11.23 30.10
N SER A 347 -9.12 11.21 28.92
CA SER A 347 -10.15 12.14 28.43
C SER A 347 -10.02 13.58 28.97
N GLY A 348 -8.97 14.33 28.61
CA GLY A 348 -8.78 15.62 29.27
C GLY A 348 -7.88 16.67 28.66
N THR A 349 -6.81 16.35 27.89
CA THR A 349 -6.00 17.44 27.30
C THR A 349 -6.69 18.04 26.09
N VAL A 350 -7.72 18.84 26.35
CA VAL A 350 -8.12 19.92 25.45
C VAL A 350 -7.06 20.99 25.63
N ALA A 351 -5.96 20.89 24.88
CA ALA A 351 -5.13 22.05 24.60
C ALA A 351 -5.89 22.90 23.57
N ASP A 352 -7.03 23.46 23.97
CA ASP A 352 -7.61 24.58 23.25
C ASP A 352 -7.06 25.89 23.86
N SER A 353 -7.34 27.01 23.20
CA SER A 353 -7.14 28.38 23.69
C SER A 353 -7.55 28.69 25.14
N THR A 354 -8.31 27.83 25.82
CA THR A 354 -8.83 28.03 27.18
C THR A 354 -7.84 27.61 28.28
N GLY A 355 -7.03 26.54 28.12
CA GLY A 355 -6.04 26.18 29.15
C GLY A 355 -5.56 24.72 29.16
N THR A 356 -5.13 24.24 30.34
CA THR A 356 -4.62 22.87 30.56
C THR A 356 -5.59 22.07 31.43
N ALA A 357 -6.16 20.98 30.92
CA ALA A 357 -7.00 20.04 31.68
C ALA A 357 -6.37 18.64 31.68
N ILE A 358 -6.18 18.05 32.86
CA ILE A 358 -5.56 16.72 33.02
C ILE A 358 -6.36 15.92 34.07
N GLY A 359 -7.03 14.86 33.63
CA GLY A 359 -7.82 13.96 34.48
C GLY A 359 -9.17 13.60 33.87
N LYS A 360 -9.79 12.53 34.38
CA LYS A 360 -11.14 12.13 33.99
C LYS A 360 -12.14 13.20 34.45
N ASN A 361 -13.14 13.54 33.63
CA ASN A 361 -14.17 14.54 33.97
C ASN A 361 -13.61 15.94 34.35
N THR A 362 -12.35 16.24 34.01
CA THR A 362 -11.73 17.54 34.25
C THR A 362 -12.22 18.56 33.23
N SER A 363 -12.50 19.79 33.65
CA SER A 363 -12.97 20.87 32.76
C SER A 363 -12.21 22.18 33.00
N VAL A 364 -11.80 22.82 31.92
CA VAL A 364 -11.36 24.22 31.88
C VAL A 364 -12.25 24.93 30.88
N SER A 365 -12.95 25.98 31.31
CA SER A 365 -13.90 26.74 30.48
C SER A 365 -13.59 28.25 30.41
N ALA A 366 -12.47 28.66 31.00
CA ALA A 366 -12.02 30.05 31.06
C ALA A 366 -10.54 30.16 30.69
N THR A 367 -10.11 31.30 30.15
CA THR A 367 -8.78 31.51 29.57
C THR A 367 -7.66 31.35 30.60
N ASN A 368 -6.54 30.74 30.18
CA ASN A 368 -5.35 30.47 31.00
C ASN A 368 -5.64 29.61 32.25
N GLY A 369 -6.68 28.75 32.22
CA GLY A 369 -7.00 27.87 33.34
C GLY A 369 -6.09 26.63 33.40
N THR A 370 -5.83 26.12 34.61
CA THR A 370 -5.11 24.86 34.84
C THR A 370 -5.93 23.97 35.76
N ALA A 371 -6.41 22.83 35.27
CA ALA A 371 -7.15 21.84 36.06
C ALA A 371 -6.41 20.48 36.03
N TYR A 372 -6.13 19.92 37.19
CA TYR A 372 -5.44 18.64 37.36
C TYR A 372 -6.13 17.77 38.40
N GLY A 373 -6.73 16.65 38.01
CA GLY A 373 -7.42 15.69 38.88
C GLY A 373 -8.83 15.33 38.40
N ASP A 374 -9.30 14.14 38.80
CA ASP A 374 -10.64 13.64 38.43
C ASP A 374 -11.74 14.61 38.89
N GLY A 375 -12.56 15.11 37.96
CA GLY A 375 -13.62 16.08 38.25
C GLY A 375 -13.14 17.50 38.59
N ALA A 376 -11.85 17.82 38.46
CA ALA A 376 -11.34 19.17 38.69
C ALA A 376 -11.95 20.16 37.67
N ASN A 377 -12.36 21.33 38.14
CA ASN A 377 -13.06 22.33 37.33
C ASN A 377 -12.43 23.73 37.48
N VAL A 378 -12.15 24.38 36.36
CA VAL A 378 -11.77 25.79 36.30
C VAL A 378 -12.70 26.52 35.33
N SER A 379 -13.53 27.41 35.88
CA SER A 379 -14.38 28.32 35.09
C SER A 379 -14.08 29.80 35.33
N GLY A 380 -13.04 30.12 36.11
CA GLY A 380 -12.51 31.47 36.28
C GLY A 380 -11.22 31.68 35.50
N ASN A 381 -11.03 32.86 34.90
CA ASN A 381 -9.81 33.21 34.16
C ASN A 381 -8.57 33.07 35.05
N ASN A 382 -7.47 32.54 34.51
CA ASN A 382 -6.20 32.34 35.23
C ASN A 382 -6.35 31.44 36.49
N GLY A 383 -7.42 30.64 36.57
CA GLY A 383 -7.68 29.76 37.70
C GLY A 383 -6.82 28.50 37.70
N THR A 384 -6.46 28.01 38.89
CA THR A 384 -5.69 26.77 39.06
C THR A 384 -6.41 25.83 40.03
N ALA A 385 -6.89 24.68 39.56
CA ALA A 385 -7.53 23.64 40.37
C ALA A 385 -6.71 22.35 40.34
N ILE A 386 -6.15 21.91 41.46
CA ILE A 386 -5.31 20.71 41.56
C ILE A 386 -5.86 19.79 42.67
N GLY A 387 -6.36 18.62 42.30
CA GLY A 387 -6.97 17.63 43.20
C GLY A 387 -8.32 17.15 42.68
N SER A 388 -8.75 15.97 43.11
CA SER A 388 -10.07 15.43 42.70
C SER A 388 -11.19 16.38 43.14
N ASN A 389 -12.08 16.75 42.22
CA ASN A 389 -13.16 17.72 42.42
C ASN A 389 -12.70 19.09 42.96
N ALA A 390 -11.43 19.47 42.79
CA ALA A 390 -11.00 20.84 43.07
C ALA A 390 -11.74 21.80 42.12
N ASN A 391 -12.29 22.90 42.63
CA ASN A 391 -13.21 23.74 41.87
C ASN A 391 -12.86 25.23 42.01
N VAL A 392 -12.42 25.85 40.93
CA VAL A 392 -12.16 27.29 40.84
C VAL A 392 -13.13 27.93 39.87
N THR A 393 -14.00 28.80 40.37
CA THR A 393 -15.01 29.49 39.54
C THR A 393 -14.75 30.99 39.40
N ALA A 394 -13.88 31.56 40.24
CA ALA A 394 -13.51 32.97 40.21
C ALA A 394 -12.14 33.21 39.57
N ALA A 395 -11.93 34.42 39.05
CA ALA A 395 -10.67 34.79 38.40
C ALA A 395 -9.49 34.78 39.39
N ASN A 396 -8.31 34.36 38.89
CA ASN A 396 -7.06 34.21 39.66
C ASN A 396 -7.20 33.33 40.91
N GLY A 397 -8.20 32.45 40.95
CA GLY A 397 -8.41 31.54 42.07
C GLY A 397 -7.44 30.36 42.01
N THR A 398 -6.96 29.90 43.17
CA THR A 398 -6.09 28.72 43.27
C THR A 398 -6.67 27.75 44.30
N ALA A 399 -7.15 26.59 43.87
CA ALA A 399 -7.67 25.53 44.72
C ALA A 399 -6.73 24.31 44.63
N THR A 400 -6.11 23.92 45.73
CA THR A 400 -5.21 22.76 45.80
C THR A 400 -5.65 21.81 46.92
N GLY A 401 -5.98 20.57 46.58
CA GLY A 401 -6.53 19.55 47.47
C GLY A 401 -7.88 19.02 46.99
N THR A 402 -8.20 17.78 47.37
CA THR A 402 -9.48 17.14 47.01
C THR A 402 -10.66 17.94 47.56
N ASN A 403 -11.67 18.21 46.73
CA ASN A 403 -12.84 19.04 47.05
C ASN A 403 -12.50 20.48 47.52
N SER A 404 -11.28 20.97 47.27
CA SER A 404 -10.95 22.38 47.54
C SER A 404 -11.76 23.29 46.61
N LYS A 405 -12.18 24.45 47.10
CA LYS A 405 -13.10 25.33 46.39
C LYS A 405 -12.71 26.78 46.51
N VAL A 406 -12.63 27.48 45.37
CA VAL A 406 -12.46 28.93 45.30
C VAL A 406 -13.56 29.54 44.45
N THR A 407 -14.36 30.40 45.08
CA THR A 407 -15.45 31.19 44.47
C THR A 407 -15.27 32.70 44.65
N GLY A 408 -14.29 33.12 45.46
CA GLY A 408 -13.86 34.52 45.57
C GLY A 408 -12.69 34.83 44.63
N THR A 409 -12.66 36.04 44.07
CA THR A 409 -11.58 36.49 43.16
C THR A 409 -10.27 36.59 43.92
N ASN A 410 -9.15 36.20 43.29
CA ASN A 410 -7.82 36.12 43.93
C ASN A 410 -7.78 35.21 45.18
N GLY A 411 -8.75 34.28 45.31
CA GLY A 411 -8.82 33.37 46.45
C GLY A 411 -7.82 32.23 46.35
N THR A 412 -7.25 31.82 47.49
CA THR A 412 -6.33 30.67 47.56
C THR A 412 -6.82 29.67 48.60
N ALA A 413 -7.21 28.47 48.18
CA ALA A 413 -7.65 27.38 49.05
C ALA A 413 -6.66 26.21 48.95
N THR A 414 -5.96 25.91 50.04
CA THR A 414 -4.95 24.85 50.11
C THR A 414 -5.29 23.86 51.22
N GLY A 415 -5.66 22.65 50.85
CA GLY A 415 -6.06 21.56 51.74
C GLY A 415 -7.38 20.91 51.31
N THR A 416 -7.55 19.62 51.63
CA THR A 416 -8.79 18.88 51.34
C THR A 416 -10.01 19.60 51.93
N GLY A 417 -11.03 19.86 51.12
CA GLY A 417 -12.27 20.53 51.55
C GLY A 417 -12.10 21.99 51.96
N SER A 418 -10.95 22.62 51.75
CA SER A 418 -10.76 24.06 51.99
C SER A 418 -11.68 24.87 51.07
N ASN A 419 -12.30 25.93 51.59
CA ASN A 419 -13.29 26.72 50.86
C ASN A 419 -13.07 28.22 51.06
N VAL A 420 -12.81 28.93 49.96
CA VAL A 420 -12.68 30.38 49.90
C VAL A 420 -13.81 30.96 49.06
N SER A 421 -14.68 31.75 49.68
CA SER A 421 -15.71 32.52 48.96
C SER A 421 -15.53 34.04 49.07
N GLY A 422 -14.71 34.52 50.01
CA GLY A 422 -14.31 35.92 50.06
C GLY A 422 -13.25 36.28 49.01
N ASN A 423 -13.26 37.53 48.54
CA ASN A 423 -12.27 38.05 47.60
C ASN A 423 -10.94 38.34 48.32
N ASN A 424 -9.81 38.14 47.64
CA ASN A 424 -8.45 38.33 48.17
C ASN A 424 -8.16 37.53 49.45
N SER A 425 -8.75 36.35 49.57
CA SER A 425 -8.75 35.57 50.81
C SER A 425 -8.00 34.25 50.67
N THR A 426 -7.49 33.74 51.79
CA THR A 426 -6.62 32.56 51.81
C THR A 426 -7.04 31.55 52.88
N ALA A 427 -7.35 30.33 52.48
CA ALA A 427 -7.62 29.21 53.37
C ALA A 427 -6.46 28.21 53.30
N ILE A 428 -5.77 27.95 54.41
CA ILE A 428 -4.64 27.01 54.48
C ILE A 428 -4.93 25.97 55.56
N GLY A 429 -5.25 24.75 55.15
CA GLY A 429 -5.57 23.63 56.02
C GLY A 429 -6.84 22.89 55.58
N ALA A 430 -6.93 21.60 55.88
CA ALA A 430 -8.11 20.80 55.53
C ALA A 430 -9.38 21.39 56.16
N ASN A 431 -10.46 21.51 55.39
CA ASN A 431 -11.76 22.06 55.80
C ASN A 431 -11.69 23.50 56.36
N SER A 432 -10.65 24.26 56.07
CA SER A 432 -10.59 25.68 56.41
C SER A 432 -11.62 26.46 55.58
N GLN A 433 -12.30 27.44 56.19
CA GLN A 433 -13.39 28.19 55.58
C GLN A 433 -13.15 29.69 55.68
N VAL A 434 -13.20 30.38 54.54
CA VAL A 434 -13.00 31.84 54.46
C VAL A 434 -14.13 32.50 53.68
N PRO A 435 -15.26 32.77 54.33
CA PRO A 435 -16.36 33.51 53.71
C PRO A 435 -16.13 35.02 53.63
N ALA A 436 -15.23 35.58 54.44
CA ALA A 436 -14.95 37.02 54.49
C ALA A 436 -13.88 37.48 53.49
N ASN A 437 -13.93 38.74 53.08
CA ASN A 437 -12.98 39.35 52.15
C ASN A 437 -11.66 39.73 52.84
N ASN A 438 -10.55 39.63 52.10
CA ASN A 438 -9.21 39.94 52.60
C ASN A 438 -8.90 39.26 53.94
N ALA A 439 -9.32 37.99 54.07
CA ALA A 439 -9.22 37.24 55.31
C ALA A 439 -8.39 35.96 55.11
N VAL A 440 -7.79 35.47 56.19
CA VAL A 440 -6.95 34.26 56.18
C VAL A 440 -7.44 33.29 57.24
N ALA A 441 -7.83 32.07 56.86
CA ALA A 441 -8.00 30.96 57.80
C ALA A 441 -6.75 30.08 57.77
N LEU A 442 -6.03 30.03 58.88
CA LEU A 442 -4.78 29.29 59.01
C LEU A 442 -4.97 28.09 59.95
N GLY A 443 -4.76 26.88 59.44
CA GLY A 443 -4.95 25.62 60.14
C GLY A 443 -6.21 24.87 59.71
N ALA A 444 -6.22 23.56 59.93
CA ALA A 444 -7.37 22.71 59.60
C ALA A 444 -8.61 23.12 60.40
N ASN A 445 -9.78 23.14 59.76
CA ASN A 445 -11.06 23.57 60.34
C ASN A 445 -11.10 25.03 60.83
N SER A 446 -10.09 25.86 60.54
CA SER A 446 -10.13 27.28 60.89
C SER A 446 -11.20 28.02 60.09
N VAL A 447 -11.86 29.00 60.71
CA VAL A 447 -12.90 29.81 60.09
C VAL A 447 -12.54 31.28 60.20
N ALA A 448 -12.40 31.96 59.07
CA ALA A 448 -12.17 33.41 59.01
C ALA A 448 -13.42 34.12 58.47
N SER A 449 -14.31 34.51 59.38
CA SER A 449 -15.62 35.09 59.08
C SER A 449 -15.70 36.62 59.18
N ARG A 450 -14.55 37.29 59.35
CA ARG A 450 -14.45 38.75 59.45
C ARG A 450 -13.49 39.28 58.42
N ASP A 451 -13.88 40.35 57.73
CA ASP A 451 -13.03 41.00 56.72
C ASP A 451 -11.73 41.52 57.36
N ASN A 452 -10.62 41.47 56.63
CA ASN A 452 -9.31 41.98 57.08
C ASN A 452 -8.79 41.29 58.35
N THR A 453 -8.97 39.98 58.49
CA THR A 453 -8.50 39.23 59.67
C THR A 453 -7.71 37.98 59.32
N VAL A 454 -6.85 37.57 60.24
CA VAL A 454 -6.25 36.23 60.26
C VAL A 454 -6.90 35.45 61.40
N SER A 455 -7.57 34.35 61.09
CA SER A 455 -8.11 33.41 62.06
C SER A 455 -7.25 32.16 62.11
N ILE A 456 -6.75 31.81 63.29
CA ILE A 456 -5.96 30.59 63.53
C ILE A 456 -6.82 29.46 64.12
N GLY A 457 -8.13 29.62 64.19
CA GLY A 457 -9.06 28.67 64.83
C GLY A 457 -10.48 28.84 64.33
N ALA A 458 -11.44 28.29 65.07
CA ALA A 458 -12.86 28.51 64.88
C ALA A 458 -13.51 28.83 66.24
N PRO A 459 -14.73 29.40 66.28
CA PRO A 459 -15.44 29.60 67.55
C PRO A 459 -15.56 28.29 68.34
N GLY A 460 -15.08 28.27 69.59
CA GLY A 460 -15.04 27.07 70.44
C GLY A 460 -13.91 26.08 70.11
N ALA A 461 -13.08 26.38 69.12
CA ALA A 461 -11.88 25.64 68.74
C ALA A 461 -10.72 26.63 68.50
N GLU A 462 -10.50 27.52 69.47
CA GLU A 462 -9.42 28.49 69.46
C GLU A 462 -8.06 27.81 69.55
N ARG A 463 -7.05 28.39 68.91
CA ARG A 463 -5.66 27.94 69.01
C ARG A 463 -4.82 28.95 69.76
N GLN A 464 -3.85 28.43 70.48
CA GLN A 464 -2.81 29.27 71.07
C GLN A 464 -1.85 29.72 69.97
N LEU A 465 -1.52 31.00 69.97
CA LEU A 465 -0.39 31.53 69.24
C LEU A 465 0.82 31.56 70.18
N THR A 466 1.83 30.73 69.90
CA THR A 466 3.02 30.57 70.74
C THR A 466 4.26 31.12 70.04
N ASN A 467 5.36 31.30 70.78
CA ASN A 467 6.62 31.87 70.26
C ASN A 467 6.49 33.30 69.73
N VAL A 468 5.62 34.10 70.35
CA VAL A 468 5.44 35.51 70.03
C VAL A 468 6.52 36.33 70.75
N ALA A 469 7.41 36.95 69.98
CA ALA A 469 8.39 37.90 70.50
C ALA A 469 7.72 39.15 71.09
N ASP A 470 8.49 40.04 71.71
CA ASP A 470 7.93 41.30 72.22
C ASP A 470 7.47 42.20 71.08
N GLY A 471 6.25 42.70 71.20
CA GLY A 471 5.77 43.77 70.35
C GLY A 471 6.55 45.05 70.61
N THR A 472 6.96 45.72 69.53
CA THR A 472 7.74 46.97 69.57
C THR A 472 7.01 48.13 68.90
N ALA A 473 6.03 47.85 68.05
CA ALA A 473 5.15 48.83 67.42
C ALA A 473 3.70 48.78 67.97
N PRO A 474 2.90 49.84 67.81
CA PRO A 474 1.52 49.88 68.31
C PRO A 474 0.56 48.81 67.77
N THR A 475 0.91 48.16 66.66
CA THR A 475 0.10 47.14 65.98
C THR A 475 0.65 45.71 66.15
N ASP A 476 1.70 45.54 66.94
CA ASP A 476 2.25 44.22 67.23
C ASP A 476 1.39 43.48 68.26
N GLY A 477 1.37 42.15 68.18
CA GLY A 477 0.77 41.34 69.22
C GLY A 477 1.56 41.46 70.54
N VAL A 478 0.84 41.65 71.65
CA VAL A 478 1.44 41.65 72.99
C VAL A 478 1.53 40.21 73.49
N ASN A 479 2.72 39.77 73.88
CA ASN A 479 2.87 38.45 74.52
C ASN A 479 2.55 38.50 76.03
N VAL A 480 2.34 37.32 76.63
CA VAL A 480 1.96 37.20 78.06
C VAL A 480 3.02 37.80 78.99
N ARG A 481 4.30 37.78 78.60
CA ARG A 481 5.39 38.37 79.41
C ARG A 481 5.29 39.90 79.44
N GLN A 482 5.02 40.57 78.31
CA GLN A 482 4.81 42.01 78.27
C GLN A 482 3.57 42.44 79.08
N LEU A 483 2.47 41.69 78.95
CA LEU A 483 1.26 41.93 79.73
C LEU A 483 1.52 41.80 81.25
N ASN A 484 2.18 40.71 81.67
CA ASN A 484 2.56 40.52 83.07
C ASN A 484 3.51 41.61 83.56
N GLY A 485 4.47 42.05 82.73
CA GLY A 485 5.37 43.17 83.03
C GLY A 485 4.60 44.47 83.27
N ALA A 486 3.66 44.82 82.39
CA ALA A 486 2.81 46.00 82.53
C ALA A 486 1.91 45.93 83.78
N ILE A 487 1.29 44.77 84.04
CA ILE A 487 0.43 44.56 85.23
C ILE A 487 1.26 44.66 86.52
N ASN A 488 2.45 44.08 86.54
CA ASN A 488 3.34 44.14 87.71
C ASN A 488 3.79 45.58 87.98
N SER A 489 4.13 46.35 86.94
CA SER A 489 4.47 47.77 87.07
C SER A 489 3.33 48.59 87.68
N VAL A 490 2.07 48.39 87.21
CA VAL A 490 0.90 49.06 87.79
C VAL A 490 0.64 48.60 89.23
N ARG A 491 0.80 47.30 89.53
CA ARG A 491 0.61 46.75 90.88
C ARG A 491 1.62 47.33 91.88
N GLU A 492 2.87 47.50 91.46
CA GLU A 492 3.92 48.16 92.23
C GLU A 492 3.59 49.63 92.49
N GLU A 493 3.15 50.37 91.46
CA GLU A 493 2.74 51.76 91.58
C GLU A 493 1.52 51.93 92.51
N MET A 494 0.51 51.08 92.39
CA MET A 494 -0.64 51.08 93.32
C MET A 494 -0.25 50.71 94.75
N SER A 495 0.70 49.79 94.95
CA SER A 495 1.22 49.48 96.28
C SER A 495 1.94 50.68 96.88
N LYS A 496 2.68 51.42 96.05
CA LYS A 496 3.33 52.67 96.45
C LYS A 496 2.31 53.73 96.85
N TYR A 497 1.32 54.02 96.01
CA TYR A 497 0.25 54.97 96.34
C TYR A 497 -0.49 54.61 97.64
N ARG A 498 -0.79 53.33 97.86
CA ARG A 498 -1.42 52.87 99.10
C ARG A 498 -0.53 53.14 100.32
N LYS A 499 0.75 52.75 100.24
CA LYS A 499 1.71 53.00 101.33
C LYS A 499 1.88 54.48 101.60
N ASP A 500 1.95 55.32 100.57
CA ASP A 500 2.11 56.76 100.72
C ASP A 500 0.85 57.41 101.34
N ALA A 501 -0.36 56.93 100.98
CA ALA A 501 -1.61 57.36 101.60
C ALA A 501 -1.73 56.89 103.08
N ASP A 502 -1.38 55.64 103.36
CA ASP A 502 -1.35 55.10 104.73
C ASP A 502 -0.33 55.85 105.60
N ALA A 503 0.84 56.16 105.04
CA ALA A 503 1.89 56.95 105.68
C ALA A 503 1.46 58.41 105.92
N GLY A 504 0.75 59.03 104.98
CA GLY A 504 0.12 60.35 105.16
C GLY A 504 -0.92 60.35 106.28
N THR A 505 -1.71 59.28 106.40
CA THR A 505 -2.69 59.11 107.49
C THR A 505 -1.99 58.89 108.84
N ALA A 506 -0.95 58.06 108.91
CA ALA A 506 -0.12 57.88 110.10
C ALA A 506 0.51 59.21 110.55
N SER A 507 0.92 60.04 109.59
CA SER A 507 1.47 61.37 109.83
C SER A 507 0.43 62.33 110.42
N ALA A 508 -0.81 62.27 109.94
CA ALA A 508 -1.93 63.01 110.53
C ALA A 508 -2.25 62.54 111.96
N ILE A 509 -2.24 61.23 112.24
CA ILE A 509 -2.40 60.68 113.60
C ILE A 509 -1.27 61.16 114.52
N ALA A 510 -0.02 61.13 114.03
CA ALA A 510 1.14 61.62 114.76
C ALA A 510 0.98 63.09 115.17
N MET A 511 0.49 63.95 114.27
CA MET A 511 0.21 65.37 114.56
C MET A 511 -0.97 65.58 115.53
N ALA A 512 -1.98 64.72 115.46
CA ALA A 512 -3.17 64.79 116.32
C ALA A 512 -2.85 64.45 117.78
N ASN A 513 -2.02 63.43 118.03
CA ASN A 513 -1.64 62.97 119.37
C ASN A 513 -0.61 63.87 120.08
N MET A 514 -0.26 65.01 119.49
CA MET A 514 0.71 65.93 120.08
C MET A 514 0.09 66.78 121.20
N PRO A 515 0.65 66.74 122.42
CA PRO A 515 0.25 67.64 123.50
C PRO A 515 0.35 69.10 123.07
N GLN A 516 -0.63 69.90 123.48
CA GLN A 516 -0.67 71.33 123.23
C GLN A 516 -0.48 72.11 124.54
N ALA A 517 0.06 73.32 124.45
CA ALA A 517 0.13 74.24 125.58
C ALA A 517 -1.26 74.46 126.21
N VAL A 518 -1.38 74.30 127.52
CA VAL A 518 -2.66 74.38 128.24
C VAL A 518 -2.76 75.61 129.14
N LEU A 519 -1.61 76.19 129.52
CA LEU A 519 -1.52 77.35 130.41
C LEU A 519 -1.06 78.64 129.69
N PRO A 520 -1.56 79.83 130.08
CA PRO A 520 -1.11 81.11 129.51
C PRO A 520 0.39 81.38 129.76
N GLY A 521 1.13 81.69 128.69
CA GLY A 521 2.58 81.93 128.70
C GLY A 521 3.44 80.70 128.38
N GLU A 522 2.82 79.51 128.33
CA GLU A 522 3.50 78.23 128.11
C GLU A 522 3.87 78.05 126.62
N LYS A 523 5.08 77.54 126.36
CA LYS A 523 5.56 77.11 125.05
C LYS A 523 5.88 75.62 125.13
N VAL A 524 5.25 74.82 124.28
CA VAL A 524 5.42 73.36 124.26
C VAL A 524 6.06 72.95 122.95
N VAL A 525 7.17 72.22 123.05
CA VAL A 525 7.69 71.37 121.97
C VAL A 525 7.11 69.99 122.17
N ALA A 526 6.35 69.51 121.20
CA ALA A 526 5.74 68.18 121.24
C ALA A 526 6.36 67.28 120.17
N LEU A 527 6.40 66.00 120.50
CA LEU A 527 6.76 64.91 119.60
C LEU A 527 5.58 63.94 119.56
N GLY A 528 5.09 63.65 118.38
CA GLY A 528 3.98 62.73 118.15
C GLY A 528 4.42 61.54 117.33
N GLY A 529 3.97 60.35 117.71
CA GLY A 529 4.09 59.13 116.92
C GLY A 529 2.72 58.69 116.44
N GLY A 530 2.64 58.19 115.21
CA GLY A 530 1.41 57.66 114.64
C GLY A 530 1.69 56.41 113.82
N THR A 531 0.78 55.45 113.87
CA THR A 531 0.83 54.25 113.02
C THR A 531 -0.53 54.03 112.36
N TYR A 532 -0.54 53.63 111.09
CA TYR A 532 -1.75 53.29 110.33
C TYR A 532 -1.37 52.38 109.16
N GLY A 533 -2.14 51.31 108.92
CA GLY A 533 -1.91 50.43 107.75
C GLY A 533 -0.53 49.76 107.68
N GLY A 534 0.18 49.61 108.80
CA GLY A 534 1.56 49.11 108.83
C GLY A 534 2.63 50.16 108.50
N GLN A 535 2.25 51.42 108.28
CA GLN A 535 3.15 52.57 108.21
C GLN A 535 3.20 53.30 109.57
N SER A 536 4.37 53.83 109.90
CA SER A 536 4.67 54.69 111.04
C SER A 536 5.15 56.07 110.58
N ALA A 537 4.76 57.11 111.31
CA ALA A 537 5.15 58.49 111.10
C ALA A 537 5.52 59.20 112.41
N MET A 538 6.35 60.23 112.29
CA MET A 538 6.74 61.10 113.39
C MET A 538 6.32 62.54 113.08
N ALA A 539 5.87 63.26 114.11
CA ALA A 539 5.52 64.66 114.03
C ALA A 539 6.27 65.45 115.10
N VAL A 540 6.74 66.64 114.74
CA VAL A 540 7.34 67.63 115.64
C VAL A 540 6.49 68.89 115.55
N GLY A 541 6.18 69.50 116.68
CA GLY A 541 5.28 70.64 116.71
C GLY A 541 5.57 71.56 117.87
N LEU A 542 5.25 72.81 117.64
CA LEU A 542 5.40 73.89 118.58
C LEU A 542 4.01 74.45 118.85
N SER A 543 3.64 74.58 120.12
CA SER A 543 2.43 75.30 120.49
C SER A 543 2.72 76.32 121.57
N PHE A 544 2.00 77.43 121.55
CA PHE A 544 2.05 78.41 122.61
C PHE A 544 0.66 78.96 122.88
N ALA A 545 0.37 79.18 124.16
CA ALA A 545 -0.92 79.70 124.61
C ALA A 545 -0.71 81.06 125.28
N THR A 546 -1.56 82.02 124.92
CA THR A 546 -1.76 83.27 125.66
C THR A 546 -3.07 83.15 126.45
N THR A 547 -3.46 84.17 127.22
CA THR A 547 -4.73 84.17 127.97
C THR A 547 -5.95 83.96 127.07
N LYS A 548 -5.88 84.35 125.79
CA LYS A 548 -7.01 84.27 124.85
C LYS A 548 -6.75 83.46 123.58
N TRP A 549 -5.51 83.24 123.19
CA TRP A 549 -5.17 82.57 121.92
C TRP A 549 -4.26 81.37 122.14
N LEU A 550 -4.57 80.25 121.49
CA LEU A 550 -3.72 79.08 121.36
C LEU A 550 -3.27 78.98 119.91
N VAL A 551 -1.97 78.93 119.66
CA VAL A 551 -1.41 78.69 118.33
C VAL A 551 -0.64 77.38 118.37
N LYS A 552 -0.85 76.52 117.37
CA LYS A 552 -0.13 75.25 117.19
C LYS A 552 0.36 75.16 115.75
N GLY A 553 1.65 74.90 115.57
CA GLY A 553 2.25 74.53 114.29
C GLY A 553 2.92 73.17 114.40
N SER A 554 2.79 72.33 113.38
CA SER A 554 3.38 70.99 113.36
C SER A 554 3.92 70.65 111.97
N MET A 555 4.98 69.86 111.95
CA MET A 555 5.56 69.23 110.77
C MET A 555 5.61 67.73 111.03
N THR A 556 5.46 66.92 110.00
CA THR A 556 5.46 65.48 110.11
C THR A 556 6.15 64.85 108.92
N THR A 557 6.79 63.72 109.16
CA THR A 557 7.36 62.86 108.12
C THR A 557 7.01 61.42 108.41
N ALA A 558 6.70 60.67 107.35
CA ALA A 558 6.64 59.22 107.43
C ALA A 558 8.05 58.65 107.72
N VAL A 559 8.11 57.63 108.58
CA VAL A 559 9.37 56.95 108.99
C VAL A 559 9.58 55.64 108.22
N SER A 560 8.52 55.06 107.68
CA SER A 560 8.48 53.67 107.18
C SER A 560 8.36 53.53 105.65
N GLY A 561 8.31 54.63 104.91
CA GLY A 561 8.28 54.60 103.45
C GLY A 561 8.05 55.98 102.84
N HIS A 562 8.96 56.37 101.95
CA HIS A 562 8.92 57.54 101.05
C HIS A 562 8.78 58.94 101.67
N GLY A 563 9.50 59.24 102.75
CA GLY A 563 9.92 60.62 103.14
C GLY A 563 8.86 61.71 102.97
N SER A 564 7.58 61.38 103.15
CA SER A 564 6.47 62.22 102.78
C SER A 564 6.31 63.26 103.88
N PHE A 565 6.52 64.51 103.51
CA PHE A 565 6.52 65.65 104.42
C PHE A 565 5.13 66.29 104.44
N GLY A 566 4.57 66.46 105.62
CA GLY A 566 3.36 67.24 105.86
C GLY A 566 3.64 68.36 106.86
N ALA A 567 2.95 69.48 106.71
CA ALA A 567 2.96 70.55 107.71
C ALA A 567 1.53 71.07 107.92
N GLY A 568 1.22 71.48 109.14
CA GLY A 568 -0.07 72.04 109.50
C GLY A 568 0.07 73.11 110.58
N ALA A 569 -0.83 74.08 110.59
CA ALA A 569 -0.91 75.09 111.64
C ALA A 569 -2.38 75.38 111.96
N GLY A 570 -2.67 75.65 113.23
CA GLY A 570 -4.00 75.96 113.72
C GLY A 570 -3.94 77.03 114.81
N VAL A 571 -5.00 77.83 114.89
CA VAL A 571 -5.19 78.88 115.88
C VAL A 571 -6.56 78.72 116.52
N GLY A 572 -6.62 78.70 117.84
CA GLY A 572 -7.86 78.65 118.62
C GLY A 572 -7.96 79.85 119.55
N TYR A 573 -9.18 80.34 119.78
CA TYR A 573 -9.46 81.43 120.72
C TYR A 573 -10.24 80.88 121.93
N ARG A 574 -9.83 81.22 123.15
CA ARG A 574 -10.49 80.85 124.40
C ARG A 574 -11.30 82.06 124.90
N TRP A 575 -12.58 81.86 125.14
CA TRP A 575 -13.50 82.89 125.64
C TRP A 575 -14.02 82.56 127.04
#